data_AF-A0A972I6D6-F1
#
_entry.id   AF-A0A972I6D6-F1
#
_cell.length_a   1.000
_cell.length_b   1.000
_cell.length_c   1.000
_cell.angle_alpha   90.00
_cell.angle_beta   90.00
_cell.angle_gamma   90.00
#
_symmetry.space_group_name_H-M   'P 1'
#
loop_
_entity.id
_entity.type
_entity.pdbx_description
1 polymer ?
#
loop_
_entity_poly.entity_id
_entity_poly.type
_entity_poly.pdbx_seq_one_letter_code
_entity_poly.pdbx_strand_id
1 'polypeptide(L)'
;MSMKKRLFFSLLIGLFILTLLLTGCGGSKTGKGGGDDDFPTIIDFNAKAYEGTAWRCAASENYPEITVYIDEIVNKDENYHYYSGSVKSSATGTINITGEGLSSYIALTATEFYGMRLITFLVSATGDEGDQIQISGVIDTSKPNTVIVAYLVFNDYEYDDETSSEIIKFTKL
;
A
#
# COMPACT_ATOMS: atom_id res chain seq x y z
N MET A 1 -17.08 -5.33 -15.23
CA MET A 1 -16.09 -6.25 -14.64
C MET A 1 -16.49 -6.45 -13.19
N SER A 2 -16.55 -7.68 -12.63
CA SER A 2 -16.88 -7.76 -11.19
C SER A 2 -15.74 -7.09 -10.40
N MET A 3 -16.04 -6.27 -9.39
CA MET A 3 -15.04 -5.66 -8.49
C MET A 3 -14.04 -6.71 -7.96
N LYS A 4 -14.53 -7.94 -7.76
CA LYS A 4 -13.75 -9.11 -7.35
C LYS A 4 -12.65 -9.53 -8.33
N LYS A 5 -12.72 -9.17 -9.62
CA LYS A 5 -11.69 -9.49 -10.64
C LYS A 5 -10.72 -8.34 -10.91
N ARG A 6 -10.98 -7.13 -10.39
CA ARG A 6 -10.05 -5.98 -10.44
C ARG A 6 -9.12 -5.94 -9.22
N LEU A 7 -9.61 -6.35 -8.03
CA LEU A 7 -8.84 -6.42 -6.77
C LEU A 7 -7.80 -7.55 -6.72
N PHE A 8 -8.08 -8.71 -7.32
CA PHE A 8 -7.07 -9.78 -7.49
C PHE A 8 -5.97 -9.37 -8.48
N PHE A 9 -6.28 -8.43 -9.38
CA PHE A 9 -5.41 -7.93 -10.44
C PHE A 9 -4.42 -6.87 -9.93
N SER A 10 -4.68 -6.14 -8.84
CA SER A 10 -3.77 -5.12 -8.26
C SER A 10 -2.83 -5.60 -7.15
N LEU A 11 -2.94 -6.85 -6.70
CA LEU A 11 -2.16 -7.40 -5.57
C LEU A 11 -1.12 -8.42 -6.02
N LEU A 12 -1.35 -9.05 -7.18
CA LEU A 12 -0.32 -9.71 -7.99
C LEU A 12 0.73 -8.71 -8.50
N ILE A 13 0.33 -7.44 -8.62
CA ILE A 13 1.13 -6.32 -9.13
C ILE A 13 2.28 -5.91 -8.18
N GLY A 14 2.13 -6.05 -6.85
CA GLY A 14 3.27 -5.89 -5.93
C GLY A 14 4.30 -7.03 -5.98
N LEU A 15 3.91 -8.24 -6.40
CA LEU A 15 4.81 -9.39 -6.59
C LEU A 15 5.87 -9.11 -7.70
N PHE A 16 5.56 -8.15 -8.57
CA PHE A 16 6.31 -7.77 -9.77
C PHE A 16 7.35 -6.67 -9.50
N ILE A 17 7.06 -5.64 -8.68
CA ILE A 17 7.99 -4.51 -8.43
C ILE A 17 9.29 -4.93 -7.73
N LEU A 18 9.30 -6.05 -6.98
CA LEU A 18 10.45 -6.46 -6.18
C LEU A 18 11.14 -7.76 -6.59
N THR A 19 10.87 -8.28 -7.79
CA THR A 19 11.92 -9.02 -8.52
C THR A 19 12.91 -8.06 -9.19
N LEU A 20 12.50 -6.82 -9.48
CA LEU A 20 13.31 -5.75 -10.11
C LEU A 20 14.34 -5.07 -9.19
N LEU A 21 14.26 -5.20 -7.85
CA LEU A 21 15.34 -4.73 -6.95
C LEU A 21 16.46 -5.77 -6.73
N LEU A 22 16.32 -7.02 -7.23
CA LEU A 22 17.17 -8.16 -6.85
C LEU A 22 17.90 -8.88 -8.01
N THR A 23 17.96 -8.32 -9.23
CA THR A 23 19.09 -8.60 -10.15
C THR A 23 20.40 -7.93 -9.67
N GLY A 24 20.39 -7.22 -8.54
CA GLY A 24 21.57 -6.80 -7.81
C GLY A 24 22.06 -7.85 -6.80
N CYS A 25 22.84 -8.83 -7.28
CA CYS A 25 23.70 -9.76 -6.53
C CYS A 25 23.10 -11.13 -6.11
N GLY A 26 23.21 -12.12 -7.01
CA GLY A 26 23.75 -13.45 -6.66
C GLY A 26 22.78 -14.61 -6.33
N GLY A 27 22.52 -15.46 -7.33
CA GLY A 27 22.68 -16.92 -7.14
C GLY A 27 21.45 -17.80 -6.85
N SER A 28 20.96 -18.44 -7.92
CA SER A 28 20.69 -19.89 -8.05
C SER A 28 19.40 -20.56 -7.49
N LYS A 29 18.89 -21.47 -8.35
CA LYS A 29 18.08 -22.70 -8.14
C LYS A 29 16.54 -22.63 -8.18
N THR A 30 16.02 -23.01 -9.35
CA THR A 30 15.01 -24.05 -9.63
C THR A 30 13.96 -24.42 -8.56
N GLY A 31 12.68 -24.38 -8.95
CA GLY A 31 11.60 -25.11 -8.26
C GLY A 31 10.33 -25.22 -9.12
N LYS A 32 9.99 -26.45 -9.53
CA LYS A 32 8.68 -26.86 -10.05
C LYS A 32 7.66 -26.86 -8.91
N GLY A 33 6.42 -26.49 -9.19
CA GLY A 33 5.29 -26.96 -8.39
C GLY A 33 4.07 -26.05 -8.46
N GLY A 34 3.20 -26.29 -9.45
CA GLY A 34 1.83 -25.79 -9.38
C GLY A 34 1.06 -26.60 -8.34
N GLY A 35 0.68 -25.93 -7.26
CA GLY A 35 -0.22 -26.41 -6.21
C GLY A 35 -0.80 -25.17 -5.52
N ASP A 36 -1.94 -25.31 -4.87
CA ASP A 36 -2.67 -24.23 -4.16
C ASP A 36 -1.87 -23.56 -3.01
N ASP A 37 -0.57 -23.85 -2.89
CA ASP A 37 0.38 -23.28 -1.92
C ASP A 37 1.06 -21.99 -2.43
N ASP A 38 0.74 -21.52 -3.64
CA ASP A 38 1.26 -20.28 -4.24
C ASP A 38 0.48 -19.02 -3.80
N PHE A 39 -0.38 -19.12 -2.78
CA PHE A 39 -1.11 -17.97 -2.25
C PHE A 39 -0.39 -17.36 -1.04
N PRO A 40 -0.26 -16.01 -0.98
CA PRO A 40 0.24 -15.34 0.21
C PRO A 40 -0.56 -15.75 1.44
N THR A 41 0.14 -16.16 2.49
CA THR A 41 -0.51 -16.51 3.76
C THR A 41 -0.60 -15.26 4.62
N ILE A 42 -1.79 -14.92 5.11
CA ILE A 42 -1.97 -13.83 6.07
C ILE A 42 -1.31 -14.23 7.39
N ILE A 43 -0.48 -13.35 7.94
CA ILE A 43 0.26 -13.57 9.18
C ILE A 43 0.00 -12.42 10.17
N ASP A 44 0.24 -12.68 11.45
CA ASP A 44 0.23 -11.63 12.46
C ASP A 44 1.43 -10.67 12.30
N PHE A 45 1.20 -9.40 12.63
CA PHE A 45 2.23 -8.38 12.70
C PHE A 45 1.97 -7.42 13.87
N ASN A 46 2.99 -6.64 14.24
CA ASN A 46 2.84 -5.62 15.28
C ASN A 46 2.11 -4.38 14.72
N ALA A 47 0.78 -4.46 14.65
CA ALA A 47 -0.08 -3.37 14.19
C ALA A 47 0.16 -2.05 14.96
N LYS A 48 0.42 -2.14 16.28
CA LYS A 48 0.69 -0.95 17.11
C LYS A 48 1.96 -0.19 16.73
N ALA A 49 2.89 -0.79 15.97
CA ALA A 49 4.07 -0.09 15.48
C ALA A 49 3.77 0.99 14.41
N TYR A 50 2.52 1.02 13.91
CA TYR A 50 2.05 1.95 12.90
C TYR A 50 1.20 3.09 13.49
N GLU A 51 0.71 2.96 14.73
CA GLU A 51 0.01 4.04 15.43
C GLU A 51 0.93 5.24 15.65
N GLY A 52 0.42 6.44 15.44
CA GLY A 52 1.15 7.70 15.53
C GLY A 52 2.24 7.90 14.47
N THR A 53 2.20 7.18 13.35
CA THR A 53 3.21 7.28 12.29
C THR A 53 2.76 8.19 11.15
N ALA A 54 3.72 8.82 10.47
CA ALA A 54 3.46 9.61 9.27
C ALA A 54 4.33 9.11 8.12
N TRP A 55 3.76 9.09 6.91
CA TRP A 55 4.37 8.56 5.71
C TRP A 55 4.26 9.60 4.61
N ARG A 56 5.38 10.04 4.06
CA ARG A 56 5.43 11.14 3.09
C ARG A 56 5.96 10.69 1.75
N CYS A 57 5.23 11.03 0.70
CA CYS A 57 5.69 11.00 -0.69
C CYS A 57 6.00 12.41 -1.15
N ALA A 58 7.16 12.60 -1.78
CA ALA A 58 7.55 13.88 -2.35
C ALA A 58 6.69 14.23 -3.57
N ALA A 59 6.55 15.53 -3.86
CA ALA A 59 5.83 15.98 -5.04
C ALA A 59 6.51 15.52 -6.35
N SER A 60 5.69 15.30 -7.37
CA SER A 60 6.08 15.06 -8.76
C SER A 60 5.37 16.09 -9.66
N GLU A 61 5.54 15.97 -10.98
CA GLU A 61 4.79 16.76 -11.96
C GLU A 61 3.29 16.44 -11.93
N ASN A 62 2.95 15.19 -11.63
CA ASN A 62 1.57 14.67 -11.73
C ASN A 62 0.78 14.76 -10.42
N TYR A 63 1.46 14.86 -9.28
CA TYR A 63 0.82 14.87 -7.97
C TYR A 63 1.65 15.71 -6.98
N PRO A 64 1.01 16.40 -6.02
CA PRO A 64 1.69 17.19 -5.01
C PRO A 64 2.37 16.30 -3.96
N GLU A 65 3.03 16.90 -2.97
CA GLU A 65 3.46 16.15 -1.78
C GLU A 65 2.21 15.58 -1.08
N ILE A 66 2.26 14.29 -0.75
CA ILE A 66 1.19 13.58 -0.05
C ILE A 66 1.76 13.04 1.26
N THR A 67 1.11 13.33 2.38
CA THR A 67 1.44 12.74 3.68
C THR A 67 0.25 11.97 4.24
N VAL A 68 0.44 10.70 4.56
CA VAL A 68 -0.52 9.85 5.27
C VAL A 68 -0.15 9.83 6.74
N TYR A 69 -1.05 10.23 7.62
CA TYR A 69 -0.94 10.11 9.07
C TYR A 69 -1.79 8.91 9.51
N ILE A 70 -1.19 8.02 10.29
CA ILE A 70 -1.85 6.89 10.93
C ILE A 70 -1.93 7.20 12.42
N ASP A 71 -3.13 7.33 12.97
CA ASP A 71 -3.32 7.77 14.35
C ASP A 71 -3.44 6.55 15.28
N GLU A 72 -4.56 5.83 15.25
CA GLU A 72 -4.81 4.67 16.13
C GLU A 72 -5.58 3.55 15.41
N ILE A 73 -5.46 2.32 15.90
CA ILE A 73 -6.27 1.19 15.43
C ILE A 73 -7.70 1.39 15.90
N VAL A 74 -8.65 1.36 14.96
CA VAL A 74 -10.09 1.53 15.25
C VAL A 74 -10.89 0.26 15.03
N ASN A 75 -10.44 -0.65 14.15
CA ASN A 75 -11.07 -1.95 13.96
C ASN A 75 -10.06 -2.99 13.44
N LYS A 76 -10.45 -4.27 13.49
CA LYS A 76 -9.74 -5.39 12.88
C LYS A 76 -10.77 -6.42 12.37
N ASP A 77 -10.56 -6.93 11.16
CA ASP A 77 -11.25 -8.13 10.66
C ASP A 77 -10.26 -9.29 10.44
N GLU A 78 -10.71 -10.36 9.77
CA GLU A 78 -9.88 -11.53 9.50
C GLU A 78 -8.66 -11.23 8.60
N ASN A 79 -8.73 -10.15 7.81
CA ASN A 79 -7.75 -9.81 6.79
C ASN A 79 -6.95 -8.56 7.14
N TYR A 80 -7.53 -7.56 7.79
CA TYR A 80 -6.95 -6.22 7.94
C TYR A 80 -7.06 -5.65 9.36
N HIS A 81 -6.09 -4.81 9.72
CA HIS A 81 -6.24 -3.81 10.78
C HIS A 81 -6.56 -2.47 10.14
N TYR A 82 -7.60 -1.82 10.64
CA TYR A 82 -8.07 -0.51 10.18
C TYR A 82 -7.67 0.57 11.16
N TYR A 83 -7.26 1.71 10.62
CA TYR A 83 -6.76 2.83 11.40
C TYR A 83 -7.58 4.09 11.11
N SER A 84 -7.73 4.93 12.12
CA SER A 84 -8.01 6.34 11.91
C SER A 84 -6.73 7.07 11.48
N GLY A 85 -6.90 8.28 10.96
CA GLY A 85 -5.78 9.08 10.49
C GLY A 85 -6.22 10.22 9.58
N SER A 86 -5.30 10.65 8.73
CA SER A 86 -5.63 11.62 7.68
C SER A 86 -4.68 11.53 6.50
N VAL A 87 -5.12 12.03 5.35
CA VAL A 87 -4.25 12.27 4.19
C VAL A 87 -4.19 13.76 3.95
N LYS A 88 -2.97 14.29 3.89
CA LYS A 88 -2.71 15.71 3.64
C LYS A 88 -1.98 15.90 2.32
N SER A 89 -2.47 16.84 1.52
CA SER A 89 -1.86 17.30 0.29
C SER A 89 -2.08 18.80 0.14
N SER A 90 -1.16 19.50 -0.52
CA SER A 90 -1.32 20.94 -0.79
C SER A 90 -2.48 21.26 -1.73
N ALA A 91 -2.94 20.29 -2.52
CA ALA A 91 -4.01 20.49 -3.51
C ALA A 91 -5.40 20.07 -3.00
N THR A 92 -5.49 19.09 -2.09
CA THR A 92 -6.78 18.61 -1.53
C THR A 92 -6.99 19.03 -0.07
N GLY A 93 -6.03 19.72 0.55
CA GLY A 93 -6.06 20.03 1.98
C GLY A 93 -5.85 18.78 2.84
N THR A 94 -6.67 18.63 3.88
CA THR A 94 -6.60 17.48 4.80
C THR A 94 -7.92 16.73 4.76
N ILE A 95 -7.85 15.45 4.37
CA ILE A 95 -8.97 14.53 4.38
C ILE A 95 -8.82 13.64 5.61
N ASN A 96 -9.74 13.77 6.56
CA ASN A 96 -9.74 12.97 7.79
C ASN A 96 -10.36 11.59 7.55
N ILE A 97 -9.75 10.57 8.13
CA ILE A 97 -10.19 9.19 8.07
C ILE A 97 -10.54 8.76 9.49
N THR A 98 -11.82 8.58 9.77
CA THR A 98 -12.29 8.19 11.11
C THR A 98 -12.27 6.68 11.34
N GLY A 99 -12.06 5.88 10.28
CA GLY A 99 -11.92 4.43 10.39
C GLY A 99 -12.39 3.68 9.15
N GLU A 100 -13.25 2.67 9.36
CA GLU A 100 -13.77 1.84 8.28
C GLU A 100 -14.88 2.57 7.50
N GLY A 101 -14.62 2.80 6.22
CA GLY A 101 -15.59 3.32 5.27
C GLY A 101 -15.24 2.84 3.87
N LEU A 102 -16.24 2.55 3.03
CA LEU A 102 -15.99 2.10 1.65
C LEU A 102 -15.26 3.17 0.80
N SER A 103 -15.38 4.44 1.18
CA SER A 103 -14.81 5.59 0.49
C SER A 103 -13.61 6.22 1.21
N SER A 104 -13.34 5.82 2.46
CA SER A 104 -12.26 6.39 3.26
C SER A 104 -11.80 5.40 4.32
N TYR A 105 -10.54 4.96 4.23
CA TYR A 105 -9.93 4.00 5.14
C TYR A 105 -8.40 4.04 5.06
N ILE A 106 -7.76 3.61 6.14
CA ILE A 106 -6.35 3.18 6.17
C ILE A 106 -6.37 1.73 6.65
N ALA A 107 -5.85 0.80 5.85
CA ALA A 107 -5.88 -0.62 6.15
C ALA A 107 -4.50 -1.25 5.93
N LEU A 108 -4.03 -2.00 6.93
CA LEU A 108 -2.78 -2.74 6.87
C LEU A 108 -3.02 -4.24 7.09
N THR A 109 -2.34 -5.07 6.32
CA THR A 109 -2.29 -6.52 6.52
C THR A 109 -0.88 -7.03 6.29
N ALA A 110 -0.49 -8.08 7.00
CA ALA A 110 0.80 -8.73 6.77
C ALA A 110 0.61 -10.08 6.08
N THR A 111 1.45 -10.33 5.09
CA THR A 111 1.47 -11.61 4.38
C THR A 111 2.88 -12.18 4.34
N GLU A 112 2.97 -13.50 4.34
CA GLU A 112 4.19 -14.26 4.08
C GLU A 112 4.08 -14.98 2.74
N PHE A 113 5.11 -14.84 1.91
CA PHE A 113 5.17 -15.45 0.60
C PHE A 113 6.63 -15.72 0.19
N TYR A 114 6.94 -16.97 -0.15
CA TYR A 114 8.32 -17.45 -0.40
C TYR A 114 9.35 -17.00 0.66
N GLY A 115 8.95 -16.98 1.95
CA GLY A 115 9.80 -16.57 3.07
C GLY A 115 10.02 -15.06 3.21
N MET A 116 9.41 -14.25 2.33
CA MET A 116 9.34 -12.79 2.49
C MET A 116 8.11 -12.41 3.30
N ARG A 117 8.26 -11.44 4.20
CA ARG A 117 7.18 -10.89 5.01
C ARG A 117 6.92 -9.45 4.60
N LEU A 118 5.72 -9.18 4.10
CA LEU A 118 5.31 -7.90 3.57
C LEU A 118 4.13 -7.37 4.35
N ILE A 119 4.01 -6.05 4.43
CA ILE A 119 2.82 -5.37 4.93
C ILE A 119 2.20 -4.59 3.79
N THR A 120 0.99 -4.96 3.38
CA THR A 120 0.21 -4.19 2.42
C THR A 120 -0.25 -2.90 3.09
N PHE A 121 -0.04 -1.78 2.40
CA PHE A 121 -0.39 -0.43 2.84
C PHE A 121 -1.47 0.12 1.93
N LEU A 122 -2.72 0.11 2.40
CA LEU A 122 -3.87 0.61 1.65
C LEU A 122 -4.41 1.88 2.27
N VAL A 123 -4.61 2.89 1.44
CA VAL A 123 -5.27 4.14 1.82
C VAL A 123 -6.30 4.47 0.76
N SER A 124 -7.50 4.83 1.19
CA SER A 124 -8.48 5.52 0.37
C SER A 124 -8.92 6.74 1.16
N ALA A 125 -8.94 7.91 0.54
CA ALA A 125 -9.37 9.16 1.13
C ALA A 125 -10.19 9.90 0.07
N THR A 126 -11.46 10.17 0.39
CA THR A 126 -12.34 10.94 -0.50
C THR A 126 -12.83 12.16 0.27
N GLY A 127 -12.48 13.35 -0.21
CA GLY A 127 -12.91 14.63 0.38
C GLY A 127 -14.35 14.99 0.01
N ASP A 128 -14.92 15.95 0.74
CA ASP A 128 -16.31 16.39 0.55
C ASP A 128 -16.57 17.00 -0.84
N GLU A 129 -15.54 17.57 -1.46
CA GLU A 129 -15.60 18.18 -2.80
C GLU A 129 -15.35 17.16 -3.94
N GLY A 130 -15.22 15.87 -3.60
CA GLY A 130 -14.96 14.80 -4.56
C GLY A 130 -13.47 14.54 -4.82
N ASP A 131 -12.58 15.24 -4.13
CA ASP A 131 -11.15 14.94 -4.13
C ASP A 131 -10.89 13.49 -3.75
N GLN A 132 -9.98 12.82 -4.45
CA GLN A 132 -9.69 11.41 -4.24
C GLN A 132 -8.20 11.15 -4.19
N ILE A 133 -7.77 10.47 -3.12
CA ILE A 133 -6.43 9.92 -2.97
C ILE A 133 -6.56 8.44 -2.64
N GLN A 134 -6.05 7.57 -3.50
CA GLN A 134 -5.99 6.12 -3.24
C GLN A 134 -4.55 5.66 -3.36
N ILE A 135 -4.05 4.92 -2.37
CA ILE A 135 -2.69 4.39 -2.34
C ILE A 135 -2.79 2.90 -2.09
N SER A 136 -2.15 2.10 -2.95
CA SER A 136 -1.87 0.69 -2.72
C SER A 136 -0.39 0.48 -2.83
N GLY A 137 0.24 0.09 -1.72
CA GLY A 137 1.67 -0.17 -1.68
C GLY A 137 2.04 -1.30 -0.73
N VAL A 138 3.34 -1.55 -0.62
CA VAL A 138 3.90 -2.60 0.22
C VAL A 138 5.08 -2.08 1.04
N ILE A 139 5.16 -2.54 2.28
CA ILE A 139 6.29 -2.37 3.18
C ILE A 139 6.98 -3.72 3.31
N ASP A 140 8.23 -3.80 2.90
CA ASP A 140 9.09 -4.93 3.21
C ASP A 140 9.46 -4.86 4.70
N THR A 141 9.11 -5.88 5.48
CA THR A 141 9.38 -5.87 6.93
C THR A 141 10.88 -5.89 7.26
N SER A 142 11.75 -6.25 6.30
CA SER A 142 13.20 -6.09 6.43
C SER A 142 13.67 -4.64 6.23
N LYS A 143 12.83 -3.78 5.65
CA LYS A 143 13.06 -2.35 5.38
C LYS A 143 11.81 -1.53 5.78
N PRO A 144 11.46 -1.47 7.07
CA PRO A 144 10.13 -1.07 7.54
C PRO A 144 9.82 0.45 7.47
N ASN A 145 10.67 1.24 6.81
CA ASN A 145 10.54 2.71 6.76
C ASN A 145 10.14 3.22 5.38
N THR A 146 9.86 2.33 4.43
CA THR A 146 9.48 2.69 3.06
C THR A 146 8.26 1.90 2.61
N VAL A 147 7.26 2.59 2.08
CA VAL A 147 6.21 1.99 1.25
C VAL A 147 6.63 2.15 -0.21
N ILE A 148 6.69 1.04 -0.94
CA ILE A 148 6.76 1.07 -2.41
C ILE A 148 5.33 0.99 -2.93
N VAL A 149 4.93 1.99 -3.71
CA VAL A 149 3.57 2.11 -4.22
C VAL A 149 3.45 1.36 -5.54
N ALA A 150 2.43 0.52 -5.65
CA ALA A 150 2.02 -0.12 -6.88
C ALA A 150 0.97 0.72 -7.61
N TYR A 151 0.02 1.27 -6.86
CA TYR A 151 -1.07 2.03 -7.43
C TYR A 151 -1.31 3.31 -6.65
N LEU A 152 -1.40 4.43 -7.36
CA LEU A 152 -1.80 5.72 -6.80
C LEU A 152 -2.86 6.36 -7.70
N VAL A 153 -3.99 6.72 -7.12
CA VAL A 153 -4.94 7.66 -7.74
C VAL A 153 -4.85 8.97 -6.99
N PHE A 154 -4.70 10.05 -7.73
CA PHE A 154 -4.77 11.41 -7.22
C PHE A 154 -5.67 12.23 -8.15
N ASN A 155 -6.94 12.40 -7.79
CA ASN A 155 -7.97 12.98 -8.64
C ASN A 155 -7.96 12.31 -10.05
N ASP A 156 -7.72 13.10 -11.11
CA ASP A 156 -7.70 12.61 -12.50
C ASP A 156 -6.39 11.90 -12.89
N TYR A 157 -5.38 11.93 -12.03
CA TYR A 157 -4.12 11.22 -12.25
C TYR A 157 -4.18 9.80 -11.69
N GLU A 158 -3.70 8.84 -12.48
CA GLU A 158 -3.60 7.44 -12.13
C GLU A 158 -2.18 6.94 -12.43
N TYR A 159 -1.54 6.38 -11.41
CA TYR A 159 -0.27 5.67 -11.48
C TYR A 159 -0.53 4.19 -11.30
N ASP A 160 0.07 3.40 -12.18
CA ASP A 160 0.12 1.95 -12.14
C ASP A 160 1.56 1.52 -12.46
N ASP A 161 2.23 0.87 -11.52
CA ASP A 161 3.63 0.45 -11.62
C ASP A 161 3.89 -0.54 -12.77
N GLU A 162 2.90 -1.29 -13.23
CA GLU A 162 3.08 -2.17 -14.40
C GLU A 162 3.36 -1.36 -15.66
N THR A 163 2.89 -0.11 -15.70
CA THR A 163 2.90 0.75 -16.89
C THR A 163 3.78 2.00 -16.73
N SER A 164 4.11 2.36 -15.50
CA SER A 164 4.86 3.57 -15.18
C SER A 164 6.38 3.35 -15.18
N SER A 165 7.12 4.38 -15.59
CA SER A 165 8.58 4.43 -15.46
C SER A 165 9.04 5.08 -14.14
N GLU A 166 8.11 5.68 -13.40
CA GLU A 166 8.35 6.27 -12.09
C GLU A 166 8.19 5.20 -10.99
N ILE A 167 8.95 5.31 -9.91
CA ILE A 167 8.73 4.52 -8.69
C ILE A 167 8.29 5.48 -7.59
N ILE A 168 7.03 5.39 -7.21
CA ILE A 168 6.47 6.20 -6.12
C ILE A 168 6.80 5.53 -4.78
N LYS A 169 7.29 6.35 -3.84
CA LYS A 169 7.68 5.89 -2.50
C LYS A 169 7.14 6.82 -1.43
N PHE A 170 6.57 6.23 -0.39
CA PHE A 170 6.35 6.94 0.87
C PHE A 170 7.44 6.56 1.86
N THR A 171 8.03 7.55 2.53
CA THR A 171 9.02 7.34 3.57
C THR A 171 8.43 7.68 4.92
N LYS A 172 8.67 6.84 5.92
CA LYS A 172 8.28 7.09 7.30
C LYS A 172 9.03 8.33 7.84
N LEU A 173 8.31 9.25 8.47
CA LEU A 173 8.86 10.47 9.10
C LEU A 173 9.35 10.21 10.53
#